data_AF-X1M9E8-F1
#
_entry.id   AF-X1M9E8-F1
#
_cell.length_a   1.000
_cell.length_b   1.000
_cell.length_c   1.000
_cell.angle_alpha   90.00
_cell.angle_beta   90.00
_cell.angle_gamma   90.00
#
_symmetry.space_group_name_H-M   'P 1'
#
loop_
_entity.id
_entity.type
_entity.pdbx_description
1 polymer ?
#
loop_
_entity_poly.entity_id
_entity_poly.type
_entity_poly.pdbx_seq_one_letter_code
_entity_poly.pdbx_strand_id
1 'polypeptide(L)'
;KTIYYWRARAVDEAGNKGPWGQTRFFLDTASDDAFMNLLRIPVKEVTVSSAQNPKNIMDLDDPGQSTFWLSSPPGDPLQWIVFDFGKTEEVSRIWMLSAPSGKNGWLKNFIWQWSNDNRIWTDIPDATVQNNDTFRNIIEIKPVSAKYFRLLIKDWYSYAPQINTIILYSAGIPEVPKPPDGDYVLIIGNQMNGFTFSELAEFVEGLDLNLKTLTVPHYEVSLDMVNKLKNKPVAIISSGNNANYQNLPMFEYNGVFEIIRQSQQIMLFFALN
;
A
#
# COMPACT_ATOMS: atom_id res chain seq x y z
N LYS A 1 -6.31 -31.22 20.35
CA LYS A 1 -5.40 -30.30 19.62
C LYS A 1 -5.31 -29.00 20.41
N THR A 2 -4.11 -28.52 20.69
CA THR A 2 -3.89 -27.24 21.39
C THR A 2 -3.74 -26.13 20.35
N ILE A 3 -4.46 -25.02 20.51
CA ILE A 3 -4.41 -23.85 19.65
C ILE A 3 -3.73 -22.73 20.43
N TYR A 4 -2.75 -22.06 19.82
CA TYR A 4 -2.04 -20.92 20.41
C TYR A 4 -2.55 -19.61 19.80
N TYR A 5 -2.69 -18.60 20.65
CA TYR A 5 -3.09 -17.24 20.26
C TYR A 5 -2.01 -16.26 20.72
N TRP A 6 -1.74 -15.26 19.91
CA TRP A 6 -0.75 -14.22 20.20
C TRP A 6 -1.40 -12.84 20.10
N ARG A 7 -0.85 -11.86 20.82
CA ARG A 7 -1.23 -10.44 20.73
C ARG A 7 -0.03 -9.56 21.07
N ALA A 8 0.10 -8.41 20.42
CA ALA A 8 1.15 -7.43 20.66
C ALA A 8 0.57 -6.11 21.19
N ARG A 9 1.34 -5.34 21.96
CA ARG A 9 1.03 -3.95 22.36
C ARG A 9 2.32 -3.18 22.60
N ALA A 10 2.28 -1.87 22.40
CA ALA A 10 3.37 -0.97 22.79
C ALA A 10 3.40 -0.75 24.31
N VAL A 11 4.60 -0.59 24.86
CA VAL A 11 4.86 -0.18 26.24
C VAL A 11 5.91 0.93 26.19
N ASP A 12 5.63 2.07 26.80
CA ASP A 12 6.59 3.19 26.86
C ASP A 12 7.64 3.00 27.97
N GLU A 13 8.62 3.90 28.05
CA GLU A 13 9.69 3.85 29.07
C GLU A 13 9.18 3.91 30.51
N ALA A 14 8.01 4.53 30.73
CA ALA A 14 7.36 4.62 32.04
C ALA A 14 6.52 3.37 32.36
N GLY A 15 6.42 2.41 31.45
CA GLY A 15 5.64 1.18 31.62
C GLY A 15 4.15 1.31 31.28
N ASN A 16 3.71 2.46 30.74
CA ASN A 16 2.34 2.63 30.29
C ASN A 16 2.09 1.73 29.08
N LYS A 17 0.92 1.08 29.07
CA LYS A 17 0.56 0.09 28.07
C LYS A 17 -0.45 0.67 27.10
N GLY A 18 -0.11 0.63 25.81
CA GLY A 18 -1.07 0.90 24.75
C GLY A 18 -2.17 -0.18 24.65
N PRO A 19 -3.21 0.06 23.84
CA PRO A 19 -4.20 -0.96 23.51
C PRO A 19 -3.53 -2.19 22.86
N TRP A 20 -4.14 -3.36 23.03
CA TRP A 20 -3.72 -4.54 22.28
C TRP A 20 -3.95 -4.32 20.78
N GLY A 21 -3.01 -4.79 19.95
CA GLY A 21 -3.15 -4.81 18.50
C GLY A 21 -4.45 -5.52 18.12
N GLN A 22 -5.24 -4.87 17.27
CA GLN A 22 -6.55 -5.38 16.82
C GLN A 22 -6.43 -6.19 15.51
N THR A 23 -5.22 -6.42 15.03
CA THR A 23 -4.93 -7.11 13.78
C THR A 23 -4.11 -8.38 14.02
N ARG A 24 -3.97 -9.17 12.95
CA ARG A 24 -3.06 -10.31 12.89
C ARG A 24 -1.64 -9.80 12.66
N PHE A 25 -0.67 -10.47 13.24
CA PHE A 25 0.71 -10.35 12.83
C PHE A 25 1.22 -11.74 12.50
N PHE A 26 2.10 -11.81 11.51
CA PHE A 26 2.88 -13.01 11.24
C PHE A 26 4.29 -12.72 11.70
N LEU A 27 4.92 -13.69 12.37
CA LEU A 27 6.34 -13.63 12.61
C LEU A 27 7.01 -14.22 11.38
N ASP A 28 7.48 -13.36 10.50
CA ASP A 28 8.37 -13.79 9.43
C ASP A 28 9.78 -13.90 9.97
N THR A 29 10.31 -15.12 10.02
CA THR A 29 11.69 -15.38 10.46
C THR A 29 12.66 -15.45 9.28
N ALA A 30 12.17 -15.36 8.05
CA ALA A 30 12.97 -15.20 6.83
C ALA A 30 12.85 -13.74 6.34
N SER A 31 13.85 -13.26 5.61
CA SER A 31 13.71 -12.00 4.87
C SER A 31 13.02 -12.32 3.54
N ASP A 32 11.88 -11.69 3.23
CA ASP A 32 11.31 -11.70 1.87
C ASP A 32 11.86 -10.51 1.07
N ASP A 33 13.02 -10.72 0.45
CA ASP A 33 13.64 -9.71 -0.43
C ASP A 33 12.84 -9.51 -1.73
N ALA A 34 11.91 -10.43 -2.08
CA ALA A 34 11.09 -10.32 -3.28
C ALA A 34 10.04 -9.21 -3.17
N PHE A 35 9.66 -8.79 -1.96
CA PHE A 35 8.75 -7.67 -1.73
C PHE A 35 9.25 -6.37 -2.39
N MET A 36 10.57 -6.21 -2.53
CA MET A 36 11.24 -5.06 -3.16
C MET A 36 11.09 -5.01 -4.68
N ASN A 37 10.68 -6.12 -5.27
CA ASN A 37 10.53 -6.32 -6.69
C ASN A 37 9.05 -6.34 -7.04
N LEU A 38 8.31 -5.34 -6.56
CA LEU A 38 6.94 -5.11 -6.97
C LEU A 38 6.74 -3.73 -7.60
N LEU A 39 5.94 -3.70 -8.65
CA LEU A 39 5.44 -2.48 -9.29
C LEU A 39 3.95 -2.35 -9.04
N ARG A 40 3.50 -1.16 -8.65
CA ARG A 40 2.06 -0.85 -8.62
C ARG A 40 1.53 -0.87 -10.05
N ILE A 41 0.39 -1.53 -10.24
CA ILE A 41 -0.29 -1.57 -11.53
C ILE A 41 -1.21 -0.36 -11.64
N PRO A 42 -1.01 0.52 -12.63
CA PRO A 42 -1.94 1.62 -12.88
C PRO A 42 -3.32 1.08 -13.25
N VAL A 43 -4.35 1.56 -12.56
CA VAL A 43 -5.75 1.24 -12.88
C VAL A 43 -6.32 2.39 -13.70
N LYS A 44 -6.86 2.07 -14.88
CA LYS A 44 -7.50 3.06 -15.75
C LYS A 44 -8.88 3.44 -15.22
N GLU A 45 -9.65 2.45 -14.80
CA GLU A 45 -11.02 2.65 -14.34
C GLU A 45 -11.41 1.63 -13.26
N VAL A 46 -12.19 2.08 -12.29
CA VAL A 46 -12.84 1.21 -11.31
C VAL A 46 -14.35 1.34 -11.45
N THR A 47 -15.02 0.20 -11.64
CA THR A 47 -16.47 0.10 -11.61
C THR A 47 -16.91 -0.76 -10.43
N VAL A 48 -18.06 -0.44 -9.87
CA VAL A 48 -18.59 -1.09 -8.67
C VAL A 48 -20.01 -1.54 -8.89
N SER A 49 -20.44 -2.56 -8.16
CA SER A 49 -21.81 -3.07 -8.21
C SER A 49 -22.85 -2.02 -7.81
N SER A 50 -22.54 -1.16 -6.84
CA SER A 50 -23.48 -0.17 -6.32
C SER A 50 -22.81 1.01 -5.59
N ALA A 51 -23.62 2.04 -5.29
CA ALA A 51 -23.30 3.24 -4.51
C ALA A 51 -22.30 4.25 -5.12
N GLN A 52 -21.73 5.10 -4.27
CA GLN A 52 -20.99 6.32 -4.61
C GLN A 52 -19.52 6.22 -4.19
N ASN A 53 -18.67 7.06 -4.80
CA ASN A 53 -17.24 7.21 -4.52
C ASN A 53 -16.33 6.00 -4.83
N PRO A 54 -16.48 5.31 -5.99
CA PRO A 54 -15.54 4.25 -6.38
C PRO A 54 -14.09 4.73 -6.52
N LYS A 55 -13.89 6.04 -6.77
CA LYS A 55 -12.57 6.66 -6.84
C LYS A 55 -11.72 6.47 -5.56
N ASN A 56 -12.37 6.40 -4.39
CA ASN A 56 -11.66 6.30 -3.11
C ASN A 56 -10.87 4.99 -3.01
N ILE A 57 -11.33 3.92 -3.67
CA ILE A 57 -10.64 2.62 -3.70
C ILE A 57 -9.19 2.74 -4.23
N MET A 58 -8.94 3.72 -5.09
CA MET A 58 -7.64 3.95 -5.72
C MET A 58 -7.04 5.31 -5.35
N ASP A 59 -7.62 6.03 -4.39
CA ASP A 59 -7.10 7.31 -3.95
C ASP A 59 -5.94 7.07 -2.99
N LEU A 60 -4.72 7.20 -3.50
CA LEU A 60 -3.51 6.98 -2.72
C LEU A 60 -2.97 8.27 -2.09
N ASP A 61 -3.61 9.40 -2.38
CA ASP A 61 -3.33 10.71 -1.80
C ASP A 61 -4.24 11.02 -0.59
N ASP A 62 -5.23 10.17 -0.31
CA ASP A 62 -6.14 10.29 0.82
C ASP A 62 -5.39 10.17 2.16
N PRO A 63 -5.36 11.26 2.95
CA PRO A 63 -4.67 11.28 4.24
C PRO A 63 -5.19 10.18 5.19
N GLY A 64 -4.35 9.17 5.41
CA GLY A 64 -4.70 8.06 6.30
C GLY A 64 -5.64 7.03 5.74
N GLN A 65 -5.92 7.09 4.43
CA GLN A 65 -6.90 6.25 3.77
C GLN A 65 -8.23 6.25 4.51
N SER A 66 -8.69 7.46 4.80
CA SER A 66 -9.83 7.73 5.68
C SER A 66 -11.16 7.66 4.95
N THR A 67 -11.15 7.98 3.65
CA THR A 67 -12.27 7.84 2.74
C THR A 67 -12.39 6.41 2.25
N PHE A 68 -13.58 6.07 1.75
CA PHE A 68 -13.87 4.71 1.33
C PHE A 68 -14.98 4.66 0.30
N TRP A 69 -15.01 3.58 -0.46
CA TRP A 69 -16.21 3.08 -1.10
C TRP A 69 -17.03 2.27 -0.10
N LEU A 70 -18.35 2.45 -0.13
CA LEU A 70 -19.34 1.69 0.62
C LEU A 70 -20.41 1.28 -0.39
N SER A 71 -20.77 0.00 -0.46
CA SER A 71 -21.87 -0.42 -1.35
C SER A 71 -23.22 0.14 -0.89
N SER A 72 -24.23 0.14 -1.77
CA SER A 72 -25.58 0.61 -1.44
C SER A 72 -26.14 -0.17 -0.25
N PRO A 73 -26.49 0.48 0.86
CA PRO A 73 -27.00 -0.23 2.02
C PRO A 73 -28.52 -0.50 1.99
N PRO A 74 -29.02 -1.60 2.59
CA PRO A 74 -28.24 -2.74 3.06
C PRO A 74 -27.59 -3.43 1.86
N GLY A 75 -26.34 -3.89 1.99
CA GLY A 75 -25.63 -4.48 0.85
C GLY A 75 -26.43 -5.64 0.23
N ASP A 76 -26.61 -5.64 -1.09
CA ASP A 76 -27.06 -6.84 -1.83
C ASP A 76 -26.06 -7.97 -1.56
N PRO A 77 -26.52 -9.22 -1.28
CA PRO A 77 -25.69 -10.37 -0.96
C PRO A 77 -24.52 -10.62 -1.92
N LEU A 78 -24.55 -10.04 -3.13
CA LEU A 78 -23.42 -10.07 -4.05
C LEU A 78 -22.97 -8.64 -4.43
N GLN A 79 -21.84 -8.20 -3.87
CA GLN A 79 -21.18 -6.95 -4.29
C GLN A 79 -19.91 -7.26 -5.07
N TRP A 80 -19.49 -6.34 -5.94
CA TRP A 80 -18.26 -6.50 -6.70
C TRP A 80 -17.59 -5.16 -7.01
N ILE A 81 -16.28 -5.24 -7.21
CA ILE A 81 -15.43 -4.14 -7.67
C ILE A 81 -14.62 -4.67 -8.85
N VAL A 82 -14.69 -4.01 -10.00
CA VAL A 82 -13.95 -4.35 -11.22
C VAL A 82 -12.91 -3.28 -11.49
N PHE A 83 -11.68 -3.71 -11.74
CA PHE A 83 -10.54 -2.90 -12.15
C PHE A 83 -10.28 -3.15 -13.64
N ASP A 84 -10.36 -2.10 -14.46
CA ASP A 84 -9.89 -2.10 -15.85
C ASP A 84 -8.50 -1.48 -15.89
N PHE A 85 -7.51 -2.22 -16.35
CA PHE A 85 -6.13 -1.72 -16.50
C PHE A 85 -5.93 -0.97 -17.83
N GLY A 86 -6.89 -1.00 -18.74
CA GLY A 86 -6.82 -0.44 -20.09
C GLY A 86 -6.00 -1.27 -21.07
N LYS A 87 -5.06 -2.07 -20.58
CA LYS A 87 -4.22 -3.03 -21.30
C LYS A 87 -4.06 -4.30 -20.45
N THR A 88 -3.48 -5.35 -21.02
CA THR A 88 -3.13 -6.54 -20.23
C THR A 88 -1.99 -6.21 -19.27
N GLU A 89 -2.19 -6.52 -18.00
CA GLU A 89 -1.18 -6.42 -16.93
C GLU A 89 -1.05 -7.77 -16.25
N GLU A 90 0.11 -8.05 -15.67
CA GLU A 90 0.36 -9.27 -14.88
C GLU A 90 0.27 -8.96 -13.39
N VAL A 91 -0.75 -9.50 -12.70
CA VAL A 91 -0.92 -9.31 -11.26
C VAL A 91 -0.33 -10.50 -10.52
N SER A 92 0.53 -10.24 -9.53
CA SER A 92 1.16 -11.24 -8.65
C SER A 92 0.88 -11.01 -7.16
N ARG A 93 0.45 -9.81 -6.76
CA ARG A 93 0.07 -9.51 -5.38
C ARG A 93 -1.04 -8.47 -5.30
N ILE A 94 -1.87 -8.59 -4.28
CA ILE A 94 -3.00 -7.72 -3.98
C ILE A 94 -2.88 -7.23 -2.53
N TRP A 95 -3.01 -5.93 -2.33
CA TRP A 95 -3.11 -5.30 -1.01
C TRP A 95 -4.48 -4.63 -0.87
N MET A 96 -5.15 -4.81 0.26
CA MET A 96 -6.50 -4.30 0.49
C MET A 96 -6.65 -3.75 1.92
N LEU A 97 -7.38 -2.64 2.02
CA LEU A 97 -7.73 -1.98 3.28
C LEU A 97 -9.24 -1.74 3.37
N SER A 98 -9.87 -2.27 4.41
CA SER A 98 -11.20 -1.91 4.92
C SER A 98 -11.05 -0.98 6.14
N ALA A 99 -12.17 -0.60 6.76
CA ALA A 99 -12.22 0.33 7.89
C ALA A 99 -11.19 -0.01 9.00
N PRO A 100 -10.15 0.82 9.23
CA PRO A 100 -9.16 0.51 10.26
C PRO A 100 -9.74 0.64 11.68
N SER A 101 -10.78 1.45 11.86
CA SER A 101 -11.47 1.69 13.13
C SER A 101 -12.74 0.83 13.27
N GLY A 102 -12.55 -0.44 13.63
CA GLY A 102 -13.63 -1.37 13.97
C GLY A 102 -14.16 -2.18 12.78
N LYS A 103 -14.98 -3.22 13.07
CA LYS A 103 -15.33 -4.27 12.10
C LYS A 103 -16.41 -3.92 11.09
N ASN A 104 -17.09 -2.78 11.21
CA ASN A 104 -18.19 -2.44 10.31
C ASN A 104 -17.70 -2.37 8.86
N GLY A 105 -18.34 -3.12 7.97
CA GLY A 105 -18.01 -3.18 6.55
C GLY A 105 -16.77 -3.98 6.19
N TRP A 106 -16.09 -4.63 7.14
CA TRP A 106 -15.01 -5.57 6.80
C TRP A 106 -15.54 -6.69 5.94
N LEU A 107 -14.77 -7.07 4.92
CA LEU A 107 -15.12 -8.24 4.11
C LEU A 107 -14.88 -9.51 4.94
N LYS A 108 -15.83 -10.44 4.92
CA LYS A 108 -15.70 -11.74 5.59
C LYS A 108 -15.36 -12.84 4.60
N ASN A 109 -16.12 -12.93 3.51
CA ASN A 109 -15.92 -13.93 2.46
C ASN A 109 -15.86 -13.23 1.12
N PHE A 110 -14.79 -13.44 0.37
CA PHE A 110 -14.61 -12.84 -0.95
C PHE A 110 -13.65 -13.68 -1.80
N ILE A 111 -13.66 -13.41 -3.10
CA ILE A 111 -12.76 -14.06 -4.06
C ILE A 111 -12.33 -13.06 -5.11
N TRP A 112 -11.06 -13.15 -5.52
CA TRP A 112 -10.57 -12.43 -6.69
C TRP A 112 -10.74 -13.26 -7.95
N GLN A 113 -11.08 -12.56 -9.03
CA GLN A 113 -11.34 -13.13 -10.34
C GLN A 113 -10.65 -12.28 -11.40
N TRP A 114 -10.40 -12.88 -12.56
CA TRP A 114 -9.84 -12.18 -13.71
C TRP A 114 -10.69 -12.40 -14.96
N SER A 115 -10.53 -11.49 -15.92
CA SER A 115 -11.17 -11.56 -17.22
C SER A 115 -10.36 -10.80 -18.27
N ASN A 116 -10.42 -11.25 -19.53
CA ASN A 116 -9.88 -10.51 -20.68
C ASN A 116 -10.95 -9.68 -21.41
N ASP A 117 -12.24 -9.95 -21.16
CA ASP A 117 -13.36 -9.37 -21.91
C ASP A 117 -14.43 -8.70 -21.02
N ASN A 118 -14.23 -8.69 -19.70
CA ASN A 118 -15.16 -8.17 -18.69
C ASN A 118 -16.53 -8.88 -18.68
N ARG A 119 -16.62 -10.10 -19.25
CA ARG A 119 -17.87 -10.86 -19.36
C ARG A 119 -17.73 -12.25 -18.72
N ILE A 120 -16.69 -12.97 -19.11
CA ILE A 120 -16.38 -14.29 -18.57
C ILE A 120 -15.32 -14.11 -17.50
N TRP A 121 -15.65 -14.57 -16.29
CA TRP A 121 -14.82 -14.41 -15.10
C TRP A 121 -14.31 -15.76 -14.63
N THR A 122 -13.02 -15.81 -14.33
CA THR A 122 -12.36 -17.00 -13.78
C THR A 122 -11.87 -16.70 -12.37
N ASP A 123 -12.19 -17.58 -11.43
CA ASP A 123 -11.72 -17.54 -10.05
C ASP A 123 -10.19 -17.67 -9.98
N ILE A 124 -9.56 -16.90 -9.10
CA ILE A 124 -8.15 -17.07 -8.72
C ILE A 124 -8.14 -17.84 -7.39
N PRO A 125 -7.84 -19.16 -7.40
CA PRO A 125 -7.99 -20.00 -6.21
C PRO A 125 -7.15 -19.51 -5.02
N ASP A 126 -5.91 -19.07 -5.29
CA ASP A 126 -4.96 -18.55 -4.31
C ASP A 126 -5.45 -17.26 -3.63
N ALA A 127 -6.45 -16.59 -4.21
CA ALA A 127 -7.07 -15.37 -3.69
C ALA A 127 -8.54 -15.55 -3.30
N THR A 128 -8.91 -16.75 -2.85
CA THR A 128 -10.18 -17.02 -2.18
C THR A 128 -10.02 -16.87 -0.67
N VAL A 129 -10.77 -15.95 -0.07
CA VAL A 129 -10.70 -15.67 1.38
C VAL A 129 -12.03 -16.00 2.04
N GLN A 130 -11.96 -16.74 3.15
CA GLN A 130 -13.12 -17.15 3.95
C GLN A 130 -12.88 -16.81 5.42
N ASN A 131 -13.94 -16.43 6.13
CA ASN A 131 -13.92 -16.06 7.54
C ASN A 131 -12.82 -15.03 7.87
N ASN A 132 -12.62 -14.07 6.97
CA ASN A 132 -11.71 -12.97 7.21
C ASN A 132 -12.14 -12.19 8.47
N ASP A 133 -11.19 -11.80 9.29
CA ASP A 133 -11.41 -11.03 10.51
C ASP A 133 -10.35 -9.95 10.71
N THR A 134 -9.74 -9.50 9.61
CA THR A 134 -8.81 -8.37 9.56
C THR A 134 -9.32 -7.32 8.57
N PHE A 135 -9.09 -6.05 8.86
CA PHE A 135 -9.34 -4.94 7.92
C PHE A 135 -8.31 -4.90 6.80
N ARG A 136 -7.16 -5.57 6.96
CA ARG A 136 -6.04 -5.52 6.03
C ARG A 136 -5.73 -6.90 5.48
N ASN A 137 -5.68 -7.01 4.16
CA ASN A 137 -5.35 -8.24 3.46
C ASN A 137 -4.17 -8.00 2.52
N ILE A 138 -3.19 -8.90 2.58
CA ILE A 138 -2.08 -9.00 1.63
C ILE A 138 -2.17 -10.41 1.05
N ILE A 139 -2.39 -10.50 -0.25
CA ILE A 139 -2.68 -11.77 -0.93
C ILE A 139 -1.67 -11.91 -2.06
N GLU A 140 -0.80 -12.90 -1.93
CA GLU A 140 0.06 -13.36 -3.01
C GLU A 140 -0.68 -14.36 -3.88
N ILE A 141 -0.49 -14.24 -5.18
CA ILE A 141 -1.07 -15.14 -6.16
C ILE A 141 0.00 -15.59 -7.12
N LYS A 142 -0.17 -16.78 -7.71
CA LYS A 142 0.55 -17.08 -8.94
C LYS A 142 0.25 -15.98 -9.97
N PRO A 143 1.24 -15.45 -10.70
CA PRO A 143 1.01 -14.36 -11.63
C PRO A 143 -0.11 -14.67 -12.62
N VAL A 144 -1.03 -13.71 -12.79
CA VAL A 144 -2.18 -13.81 -13.71
C VAL A 144 -2.15 -12.60 -14.63
N SER A 145 -2.00 -12.84 -15.94
CA SER A 145 -2.07 -11.80 -16.96
C SER A 145 -3.51 -11.61 -17.44
N ALA A 146 -4.08 -10.44 -17.20
CA ALA A 146 -5.41 -10.09 -17.67
C ALA A 146 -5.58 -8.58 -17.86
N LYS A 147 -6.64 -8.17 -18.56
CA LYS A 147 -7.02 -6.76 -18.65
C LYS A 147 -7.93 -6.31 -17.49
N TYR A 148 -8.73 -7.24 -16.96
CA TYR A 148 -9.70 -6.96 -15.90
C TYR A 148 -9.47 -7.87 -14.70
N PHE A 149 -9.55 -7.27 -13.51
CA PHE A 149 -9.63 -7.97 -12.24
C PHE A 149 -10.93 -7.62 -11.52
N ARG A 150 -11.50 -8.56 -10.78
CA ARG A 150 -12.71 -8.36 -9.98
C ARG A 150 -12.55 -8.91 -8.58
N LEU A 151 -12.84 -8.08 -7.59
CA LEU A 151 -13.15 -8.54 -6.25
C LEU A 151 -14.65 -8.87 -6.19
N LEU A 152 -14.98 -10.13 -5.96
CA LEU A 152 -16.35 -10.59 -5.72
C LEU A 152 -16.56 -10.80 -4.23
N ILE A 153 -17.42 -9.97 -3.63
CA ILE A 153 -17.71 -9.92 -2.20
C ILE A 153 -18.97 -10.73 -1.93
N LYS A 154 -18.86 -11.72 -1.03
CA LYS A 154 -19.92 -12.70 -0.74
C LYS A 154 -20.47 -12.59 0.68
N ASP A 155 -19.71 -12.01 1.61
CA ASP A 155 -20.14 -11.77 2.99
C ASP A 155 -19.28 -10.66 3.63
N TRP A 156 -19.85 -9.94 4.60
CA TRP A 156 -19.20 -8.85 5.33
C TRP A 156 -19.74 -8.75 6.75
N TYR A 157 -19.11 -7.91 7.56
CA TYR A 157 -19.60 -7.60 8.91
C TYR A 157 -20.53 -6.39 8.87
N SER A 158 -21.66 -6.50 9.57
CA SER A 158 -22.66 -5.43 9.76
C SER A 158 -23.42 -5.05 8.47
N TYR A 159 -23.52 -3.77 8.10
CA TYR A 159 -24.60 -3.27 7.24
C TYR A 159 -24.30 -3.32 5.73
N ALA A 160 -23.08 -3.00 5.31
CA ALA A 160 -22.63 -3.02 3.91
C ALA A 160 -21.09 -3.12 3.84
N PRO A 161 -20.49 -3.78 2.84
CA PRO A 161 -19.06 -3.87 2.67
C PRO A 161 -18.44 -2.50 2.37
N GLN A 162 -17.26 -2.28 2.95
CA GLN A 162 -16.48 -1.06 2.85
C GLN A 162 -15.05 -1.36 2.41
N ILE A 163 -14.56 -0.59 1.45
CA ILE A 163 -13.16 -0.60 1.01
C ILE A 163 -12.62 0.81 1.03
N ASN A 164 -11.57 1.01 1.82
CA ASN A 164 -10.81 2.25 1.86
C ASN A 164 -9.87 2.31 0.67
N THR A 165 -9.12 1.24 0.43
CA THR A 165 -8.10 1.24 -0.63
C THR A 165 -7.79 -0.18 -1.12
N ILE A 166 -7.49 -0.32 -2.40
CA ILE A 166 -6.93 -1.55 -2.99
C ILE A 166 -5.76 -1.17 -3.90
N ILE A 167 -4.70 -1.97 -3.86
CA ILE A 167 -3.55 -1.86 -4.76
C ILE A 167 -3.23 -3.24 -5.34
N LEU A 168 -3.07 -3.30 -6.65
CA LEU A 168 -2.59 -4.50 -7.35
C LEU A 168 -1.15 -4.29 -7.78
N TYR A 169 -0.36 -5.35 -7.69
CA TYR A 169 1.07 -5.33 -7.97
C TYR A 169 1.46 -6.39 -9.00
N SER A 170 2.42 -6.05 -9.84
CA SER A 170 3.18 -6.96 -10.69
C SER A 170 4.59 -7.16 -10.11
N ALA A 171 5.29 -8.20 -10.55
CA ALA A 171 6.71 -8.32 -10.26
C ALA A 171 7.53 -7.32 -11.10
N GLY A 172 8.48 -6.63 -10.48
CA GLY A 172 9.34 -5.67 -11.16
C GLY A 172 9.96 -4.64 -10.22
N ILE A 173 10.86 -3.82 -10.74
CA ILE A 173 11.54 -2.78 -9.96
C ILE A 173 11.09 -1.43 -10.50
N PRO A 174 10.84 -0.42 -9.63
CA PRO A 174 10.57 0.94 -10.07
C PRO A 174 11.60 1.43 -11.10
N GLU A 175 11.14 2.29 -12.01
CA GLU A 175 12.04 2.97 -12.93
C GLU A 175 13.12 3.71 -12.12
N VAL A 176 14.37 3.63 -12.58
CA VAL A 176 15.48 4.29 -11.91
C VAL A 176 15.54 5.74 -12.39
N PRO A 177 15.19 6.73 -11.56
CA PRO A 177 15.21 8.12 -11.97
C PRO A 177 16.64 8.58 -12.24
N LYS A 178 16.77 9.58 -13.12
CA LYS A 178 18.07 10.23 -13.38
C LYS A 178 18.35 11.26 -12.28
N PRO A 179 19.38 11.06 -11.43
CA PRO A 179 19.74 12.06 -10.43
C PRO A 179 20.32 13.33 -11.06
N PRO A 180 20.24 14.48 -10.37
CA PRO A 180 20.95 15.69 -10.77
C PRO A 180 22.48 15.47 -10.72
N ASP A 181 23.20 16.32 -11.44
CA ASP A 181 24.66 16.36 -11.35
C ASP A 181 25.08 16.98 -10.01
N GLY A 182 26.10 16.40 -9.36
CA GLY A 182 26.62 16.86 -8.06
C GLY A 182 25.95 16.20 -6.85
N ASP A 183 26.15 16.82 -5.68
CA ASP A 183 25.60 16.35 -4.42
C ASP A 183 24.11 16.66 -4.31
N TYR A 184 23.33 15.68 -3.86
CA TYR A 184 21.88 15.81 -3.80
C TYR A 184 21.24 14.97 -2.71
N VAL A 185 20.05 15.39 -2.32
CA VAL A 185 19.18 14.67 -1.37
C VAL A 185 18.06 13.98 -2.15
N LEU A 186 17.85 12.69 -1.85
CA LEU A 186 16.67 11.97 -2.34
C LEU A 186 15.51 12.21 -1.37
N ILE A 187 14.41 12.76 -1.87
CA ILE A 187 13.19 13.03 -1.11
C ILE A 187 12.16 11.99 -1.51
N ILE A 188 11.61 11.29 -0.51
CA ILE A 188 10.51 10.35 -0.66
C ILE A 188 9.23 11.07 -0.26
N GLY A 189 8.42 11.40 -1.26
CA GLY A 189 7.18 12.14 -1.13
C GLY A 189 5.99 11.29 -0.70
N ASN A 190 5.03 11.93 -0.02
CA ASN A 190 3.84 11.22 0.51
C ASN A 190 2.80 10.98 -0.57
N GLN A 191 2.63 11.94 -1.48
CA GLN A 191 1.61 11.87 -2.51
C GLN A 191 2.10 11.13 -3.74
N MET A 192 1.16 10.79 -4.63
CA MET A 192 1.36 10.02 -5.83
C MET A 192 2.29 10.72 -6.82
N ASN A 193 2.32 12.05 -6.80
CA ASN A 193 3.24 12.87 -7.58
C ASN A 193 4.55 13.20 -6.83
N GLY A 194 4.78 12.61 -5.66
CA GLY A 194 5.93 12.91 -4.80
C GLY A 194 5.78 14.21 -3.98
N PHE A 195 4.62 14.87 -3.99
CA PHE A 195 4.41 16.09 -3.22
C PHE A 195 4.63 15.85 -1.72
N THR A 196 5.29 16.83 -1.09
CA THR A 196 5.55 16.89 0.35
C THR A 196 4.84 18.11 0.93
N PHE A 197 3.98 17.92 1.93
CA PHE A 197 3.31 19.02 2.64
C PHE A 197 4.27 20.01 3.31
N SER A 198 5.50 19.58 3.58
CA SER A 198 6.57 20.39 4.19
C SER A 198 7.52 21.00 3.18
N GLU A 199 7.18 21.00 1.88
CA GLU A 199 7.97 21.61 0.79
C GLU A 199 9.48 21.27 0.89
N LEU A 200 9.78 19.99 1.14
CA LEU A 200 11.13 19.55 1.53
C LEU A 200 12.18 19.89 0.48
N ALA A 201 11.81 19.90 -0.80
CA ALA A 201 12.73 20.25 -1.86
C ALA A 201 13.22 21.70 -1.72
N GLU A 202 12.29 22.65 -1.57
CA GLU A 202 12.61 24.06 -1.36
C GLU A 202 13.38 24.27 -0.05
N PHE A 203 12.99 23.59 1.03
CA PHE A 203 13.70 23.65 2.29
C PHE A 203 15.17 23.20 2.15
N VAL A 204 15.42 22.06 1.52
CA VAL A 204 16.78 21.50 1.35
C VAL A 204 17.63 22.38 0.42
N GLU A 205 17.07 22.82 -0.69
CA GLU A 205 17.80 23.67 -1.65
C GLU A 205 18.06 25.09 -1.11
N GLY A 206 17.26 25.54 -0.15
CA GLY A 206 17.47 26.78 0.59
C GLY A 206 18.53 26.71 1.68
N LEU A 207 19.04 25.51 2.01
CA LEU A 207 20.19 25.38 2.91
C LEU A 207 21.46 25.87 2.21
N ASP A 208 22.34 26.59 2.92
CA ASP A 208 23.65 27.03 2.42
C ASP A 208 24.66 25.86 2.35
N LEU A 209 24.22 24.75 1.76
CA LEU A 209 24.93 23.49 1.57
C LEU A 209 25.13 23.17 0.08
N ASN A 210 24.57 23.98 -0.82
CA ASN A 210 24.64 23.79 -2.29
C ASN A 210 24.17 22.41 -2.75
N LEU A 211 23.12 21.86 -2.11
CA LEU A 211 22.54 20.56 -2.43
C LEU A 211 21.43 20.71 -3.47
N LYS A 212 21.34 19.75 -4.39
CA LYS A 212 20.17 19.56 -5.26
C LYS A 212 19.20 18.56 -4.65
N THR A 213 18.00 18.46 -5.22
CA THR A 213 17.02 17.46 -4.78
C THR A 213 16.56 16.57 -5.93
N LEU A 214 16.23 15.33 -5.58
CA LEU A 214 15.53 14.38 -6.43
C LEU A 214 14.32 13.89 -5.66
N THR A 215 13.12 14.19 -6.13
CA THR A 215 11.89 13.76 -5.45
C THR A 215 11.26 12.58 -6.18
N VAL A 216 10.92 11.53 -5.44
CA VAL A 216 10.18 10.36 -5.93
C VAL A 216 8.99 10.10 -5.01
N PRO A 217 7.85 9.63 -5.54
CA PRO A 217 6.75 9.22 -4.68
C PRO A 217 7.10 7.95 -3.90
N HIS A 218 6.47 7.77 -2.74
CA HIS A 218 6.72 6.64 -1.83
C HIS A 218 6.55 5.24 -2.42
N TYR A 219 5.95 5.12 -3.59
CA TYR A 219 5.69 3.84 -4.24
C TYR A 219 6.59 3.53 -5.43
N GLU A 220 7.41 4.49 -5.84
CA GLU A 220 8.44 4.32 -6.86
C GLU A 220 9.83 4.20 -6.22
N VAL A 221 9.90 3.95 -4.90
CA VAL A 221 11.15 3.78 -4.18
C VAL A 221 11.35 2.34 -3.71
N SER A 222 12.50 1.79 -4.04
CA SER A 222 13.00 0.52 -3.53
C SER A 222 14.51 0.60 -3.27
N LEU A 223 15.04 -0.25 -2.40
CA LEU A 223 16.48 -0.38 -2.15
C LEU A 223 17.23 -0.70 -3.46
N ASP A 224 16.64 -1.54 -4.31
CA ASP A 224 17.18 -1.86 -5.64
C ASP A 224 17.24 -0.64 -6.56
N MET A 225 16.19 0.20 -6.57
CA MET A 225 16.20 1.47 -7.28
C MET A 225 17.32 2.38 -6.76
N VAL A 226 17.42 2.56 -5.43
CA VAL A 226 18.46 3.38 -4.79
C VAL A 226 19.86 2.85 -5.10
N ASN A 227 20.04 1.53 -5.10
CA ASN A 227 21.31 0.87 -5.43
C ASN A 227 21.70 1.02 -6.91
N LYS A 228 20.74 1.23 -7.81
CA LYS A 228 20.98 1.45 -9.25
C LYS A 228 21.14 2.93 -9.64
N LEU A 229 20.91 3.89 -8.74
CA LEU A 229 21.18 5.31 -8.99
C LEU A 229 22.66 5.52 -9.39
N LYS A 230 22.87 6.29 -10.47
CA LYS A 230 24.18 6.57 -11.08
C LYS A 230 25.20 7.13 -10.07
N ASN A 231 24.76 8.08 -9.26
CA ASN A 231 25.47 8.65 -8.11
C ASN A 231 24.58 8.45 -6.88
N LYS A 232 25.18 8.24 -5.70
CA LYS A 232 24.41 8.05 -4.47
C LYS A 232 23.97 9.40 -3.90
N PRO A 233 22.75 9.50 -3.35
CA PRO A 233 22.35 10.69 -2.63
C PRO A 233 23.21 10.84 -1.37
N VAL A 234 23.49 12.07 -0.95
CA VAL A 234 24.21 12.33 0.31
C VAL A 234 23.31 12.13 1.53
N ALA A 235 21.98 12.20 1.34
CA ALA A 235 20.97 11.90 2.33
C ALA A 235 19.65 11.45 1.67
N ILE A 236 18.83 10.71 2.40
CA ILE A 236 17.45 10.37 2.02
C ILE A 236 16.52 10.91 3.08
N ILE A 237 15.52 11.69 2.68
CA ILE A 237 14.49 12.24 3.57
C ILE A 237 13.14 11.65 3.20
N SER A 238 12.45 11.07 4.18
CA SER A 238 11.06 10.62 4.04
C SER A 238 10.12 11.67 4.60
N SER A 239 9.20 12.16 3.78
CA SER A 239 8.18 13.11 4.28
C SER A 239 7.28 12.43 5.32
N GLY A 240 7.01 13.10 6.44
CA GLY A 240 6.50 12.45 7.66
C GLY A 240 5.23 13.03 8.28
N ASN A 241 4.51 13.95 7.64
CA ASN A 241 3.56 14.79 8.40
C ASN A 241 2.08 14.35 8.42
N ASN A 242 1.46 13.77 7.38
CA ASN A 242 -0.02 13.87 7.31
C ASN A 242 -0.85 12.61 7.01
N ALA A 243 -0.26 11.42 6.85
CA ALA A 243 -1.01 10.33 6.18
C ALA A 243 -1.44 9.14 7.05
N ASN A 244 -1.57 9.25 8.38
CA ASN A 244 -1.81 8.11 9.30
C ASN A 244 -1.10 6.84 8.81
N TYR A 245 0.21 6.96 8.67
CA TYR A 245 1.05 6.09 7.88
C TYR A 245 0.95 4.59 8.18
N GLN A 246 0.51 4.24 9.38
CA GLN A 246 0.17 2.87 9.76
C GLN A 246 -0.90 2.23 8.85
N ASN A 247 -1.68 3.02 8.13
CA ASN A 247 -2.73 2.57 7.21
C ASN A 247 -2.26 2.48 5.75
N LEU A 248 -1.11 3.09 5.41
CA LEU A 248 -0.53 2.98 4.08
C LEU A 248 0.40 1.78 4.01
N PRO A 249 0.50 1.12 2.83
CA PRO A 249 1.44 0.02 2.63
C PRO A 249 2.91 0.47 2.72
N MET A 250 3.19 1.78 2.81
CA MET A 250 4.54 2.36 2.84
C MET A 250 5.43 1.82 3.97
N PHE A 251 4.88 1.51 5.15
CA PHE A 251 5.66 1.02 6.30
C PHE A 251 5.46 -0.45 6.61
N GLU A 252 4.56 -1.11 5.91
CA GLU A 252 4.32 -2.51 6.19
C GLU A 252 5.52 -3.32 5.69
N TYR A 253 5.94 -3.12 4.44
CA TYR A 253 7.02 -3.91 3.83
C TYR A 253 7.69 -3.22 2.62
N ASN A 254 7.35 -1.96 2.28
CA ASN A 254 7.97 -1.26 1.15
C ASN A 254 9.42 -0.87 1.43
N GLY A 255 10.17 -0.65 0.35
CA GLY A 255 11.61 -0.44 0.41
C GLY A 255 12.12 0.66 1.32
N VAL A 256 11.28 1.58 1.79
CA VAL A 256 11.67 2.57 2.79
C VAL A 256 12.12 1.91 4.11
N PHE A 257 11.43 0.87 4.59
CA PHE A 257 11.83 0.19 5.84
C PHE A 257 13.14 -0.57 5.70
N GLU A 258 13.34 -1.26 4.58
CA GLU A 258 14.62 -1.93 4.29
C GLU A 258 15.73 -0.94 3.95
N ILE A 259 15.43 0.19 3.30
CA ILE A 259 16.36 1.33 3.17
C ILE A 259 16.77 1.79 4.57
N ILE A 260 15.83 1.98 5.50
CA ILE A 260 16.14 2.32 6.90
C ILE A 260 17.04 1.26 7.56
N ARG A 261 16.75 -0.03 7.38
CA ARG A 261 17.53 -1.12 8.00
C ARG A 261 18.93 -1.29 7.41
N GLN A 262 19.08 -1.18 6.10
CA GLN A 262 20.33 -1.45 5.40
C GLN A 262 21.23 -0.21 5.31
N SER A 263 20.66 0.99 5.42
CA SER A 263 21.43 2.23 5.32
C SER A 263 22.19 2.50 6.61
N GLN A 264 23.41 1.96 6.71
CA GLN A 264 24.31 2.29 7.83
C GLN A 264 24.81 3.75 7.83
N GLN A 265 24.60 4.50 6.74
CA GLN A 265 25.17 5.83 6.51
C GLN A 265 24.15 6.93 6.15
N ILE A 266 22.86 6.62 6.07
CA ILE A 266 21.86 7.58 5.60
C ILE A 266 21.11 8.13 6.81
N MET A 267 21.33 9.42 7.08
CA MET A 267 20.66 10.15 8.15
C MET A 267 19.19 10.33 7.76
N LEU A 268 18.32 9.49 8.31
CA LEU A 268 16.88 9.60 8.14
C LEU A 268 16.33 10.73 9.02
N PHE A 269 15.91 11.80 8.37
CA PHE A 269 15.08 12.81 9.02
C PHE A 269 13.62 12.46 8.79
N PHE A 270 12.93 12.05 9.86
CA PHE A 270 11.48 12.23 9.92
C PHE A 270 11.26 13.70 10.26
N ALA A 271 10.76 14.48 9.30
CA ALA A 271 10.24 15.80 9.59
C ALA A 271 8.92 15.62 10.37
N LEU A 272 9.06 15.40 11.69
CA LEU A 272 7.99 15.53 12.66
C LEU A 272 7.95 17.02 13.04
N ASN A 273 6.86 17.70 12.70
CA ASN A 273 6.52 18.96 13.37
C ASN A 273 5.55 18.63 14.50
#